data_AF-A0A7S1IH66-F1
#
_entry.id   AF-A0A7S1IH66-F1
#
_cell.length_a   1.000
_cell.length_b   1.000
_cell.length_c   1.000
_cell.angle_alpha   90.00
_cell.angle_beta   90.00
_cell.angle_gamma   90.00
#
_symmetry.space_group_name_H-M   'P 1'
#
loop_
_entity.id
_entity.type
_entity.pdbx_description
1 polymer ?
#
loop_
_entity_poly.entity_id
_entity_poly.type
_entity_poly.pdbx_seq_one_letter_code
_entity_poly.pdbx_strand_id
1 'polypeptide(L)'
;FLPLAMPDAVPVPTLARGGRQKGPKKAFDMTRYRQRHIALRIAYLGEKYRGLAVQDNVEDTVEGVLFAALVKTCLITDRASCNYSRCGRTDKGVSALDQVVALHLRSNLREGVDFVPITASEPPALSSAEIAETGVPAGIHSADPPSLPPAATLQQSVKPEIDYVQTLNRVLPHDIRVLAWAPVAADFSARFSCIGRTYKYFFGKRNLCVERMQRGARALVGQHDFRNFCKMDVVHVSNFVREVRSFTLEPCSLDD
;
A
#
# COMPACT_ATOMS: atom_id res chain seq x y z
N PHE A 1 -67.47 -22.30 -32.45
CA PHE A 1 -67.03 -22.60 -33.82
C PHE A 1 -65.93 -21.62 -34.19
N LEU A 2 -64.74 -22.13 -34.56
CA LEU A 2 -63.56 -21.47 -35.16
C LEU A 2 -63.00 -20.17 -34.51
N PRO A 3 -61.67 -20.10 -34.25
CA PRO A 3 -61.01 -18.86 -33.84
C PRO A 3 -60.67 -17.97 -35.05
N LEU A 4 -60.73 -16.65 -34.86
CA LEU A 4 -60.17 -15.68 -35.79
C LEU A 4 -58.65 -15.57 -35.55
N ALA A 5 -57.86 -15.99 -36.53
CA ALA A 5 -56.41 -15.84 -36.48
C ALA A 5 -56.03 -14.36 -36.71
N MET A 6 -55.22 -13.82 -35.80
CA MET A 6 -54.48 -12.57 -36.03
C MET A 6 -53.29 -12.86 -36.97
N PRO A 7 -52.94 -11.96 -37.91
CA PRO A 7 -51.77 -12.15 -38.76
C PRO A 7 -50.46 -12.04 -37.96
N ASP A 8 -49.48 -12.87 -38.31
CA ASP A 8 -48.17 -12.90 -37.65
C ASP A 8 -47.41 -11.57 -37.78
N ALA A 9 -46.76 -11.17 -36.69
CA ALA A 9 -45.94 -9.96 -36.65
C ALA A 9 -44.62 -10.16 -37.41
N VAL A 10 -44.36 -9.31 -38.40
CA VAL A 10 -43.09 -9.29 -39.14
C VAL A 10 -41.94 -8.88 -38.21
N PRO A 11 -40.84 -9.65 -38.10
CA PRO A 11 -39.73 -9.30 -37.22
C PRO A 11 -38.95 -8.10 -37.76
N VAL A 12 -38.88 -7.02 -36.96
CA VAL A 12 -38.05 -5.84 -37.26
C VAL A 12 -36.57 -6.17 -37.00
N PRO A 13 -35.65 -5.93 -37.94
CA PRO A 13 -34.24 -6.24 -37.74
C PRO A 13 -33.57 -5.29 -36.74
N THR A 14 -33.23 -5.81 -35.56
CA THR A 14 -32.52 -5.07 -34.52
C THR A 14 -31.07 -4.80 -34.95
N LEU A 15 -30.75 -3.54 -35.29
CA LEU A 15 -29.38 -3.11 -35.60
C LEU A 15 -28.48 -3.27 -34.36
N ALA A 16 -27.65 -4.31 -34.35
CA ALA A 16 -26.67 -4.55 -33.30
C ALA A 16 -25.63 -3.42 -33.26
N ARG A 17 -25.62 -2.65 -32.16
CA ARG A 17 -24.59 -1.63 -31.92
C ARG A 17 -23.24 -2.31 -31.66
N GLY A 18 -22.36 -2.28 -32.66
CA GLY A 18 -21.01 -2.84 -32.57
C GLY A 18 -20.23 -2.31 -31.37
N GLY A 19 -19.82 -3.21 -30.47
CA GLY A 19 -18.98 -2.88 -29.33
C GLY A 19 -17.60 -2.41 -29.79
N ARG A 20 -17.24 -1.16 -29.48
CA ARG A 20 -15.94 -0.58 -29.84
C ARG A 20 -14.82 -1.34 -29.12
N GLN A 21 -14.08 -2.19 -29.85
CA GLN A 21 -12.95 -2.94 -29.31
C GLN A 21 -11.93 -1.96 -28.71
N LYS A 22 -11.66 -2.11 -27.40
CA LYS A 22 -10.59 -1.35 -26.75
C LYS A 22 -9.26 -2.01 -27.09
N GLY A 23 -8.41 -1.29 -27.82
CA GLY A 23 -7.04 -1.71 -28.09
C GLY A 23 -6.24 -1.94 -26.79
N PRO A 24 -5.09 -2.63 -26.88
CA PRO A 24 -4.29 -2.99 -25.70
C PRO A 24 -3.92 -1.75 -24.90
N LYS A 25 -4.19 -1.77 -23.58
CA LYS A 25 -3.76 -0.70 -22.68
C LYS A 25 -2.23 -0.69 -22.63
N LYS A 26 -1.61 0.45 -22.95
CA LYS A 26 -0.17 0.68 -22.77
C LYS A 26 0.22 0.38 -21.31
N ALA A 27 1.31 -0.37 -21.13
CA ALA A 27 1.82 -0.71 -19.80
C ALA A 27 2.17 0.56 -18.99
N PHE A 28 2.00 0.48 -17.67
CA PHE A 28 2.37 1.59 -16.79
C PHE A 28 3.89 1.62 -16.60
N ASP A 29 4.49 2.76 -16.92
CA ASP A 29 5.93 2.99 -16.87
C ASP A 29 6.29 3.72 -15.57
N MET A 30 6.88 2.99 -14.62
CA MET A 30 7.23 3.49 -13.29
C MET A 30 8.42 4.46 -13.33
N THR A 31 9.33 4.34 -14.31
CA THR A 31 10.56 5.15 -14.42
C THR A 31 10.29 6.65 -14.53
N ARG A 32 9.09 7.02 -15.00
CA ARG A 32 8.62 8.40 -15.16
C ARG A 32 8.28 9.11 -13.85
N TYR A 33 8.22 8.37 -12.74
CA TYR A 33 7.77 8.86 -11.44
C TYR A 33 8.86 8.70 -10.39
N ARG A 34 8.88 9.62 -9.41
CA ARG A 34 9.71 9.47 -8.22
C ARG A 34 9.02 8.50 -7.24
N GLN A 35 9.83 7.94 -6.35
CA GLN A 35 9.35 7.22 -5.18
C GLN A 35 9.66 8.01 -3.91
N ARG A 36 8.76 7.91 -2.93
CA ARG A 36 8.90 8.47 -1.59
C ARG A 36 8.72 7.37 -0.54
N HIS A 37 9.42 7.49 0.58
CA HIS A 37 9.29 6.60 1.71
C HIS A 37 8.14 7.09 2.61
N ILE A 38 7.14 6.23 2.81
CA ILE A 38 5.99 6.54 3.68
C ILE A 38 5.74 5.42 4.68
N ALA A 39 5.09 5.79 5.79
CA ALA A 39 4.34 4.86 6.61
C ALA A 39 2.85 4.87 6.22
N LEU A 40 2.23 3.68 6.15
CA LEU A 40 0.78 3.49 6.08
C LEU A 40 0.28 2.93 7.41
N ARG A 41 -0.83 3.49 7.92
CA ARG A 41 -1.59 2.95 9.05
C ARG A 41 -2.79 2.18 8.53
N ILE A 42 -2.92 0.92 8.91
CA ILE A 42 -3.87 -0.05 8.33
C ILE A 42 -4.65 -0.75 9.43
N ALA A 43 -5.98 -0.79 9.28
CA ALA A 43 -6.88 -1.64 10.05
C ALA A 43 -7.34 -2.84 9.22
N TYR A 44 -7.59 -3.98 9.87
CA TYR A 44 -8.19 -5.14 9.24
C TYR A 44 -8.90 -6.08 10.22
N LEU A 45 -9.95 -6.73 9.74
CA LEU A 45 -10.64 -7.83 10.43
C LEU A 45 -9.96 -9.15 10.05
N GLY A 46 -9.25 -9.77 10.99
CA GLY A 46 -8.33 -10.87 10.73
C GLY A 46 -8.98 -12.23 10.46
N GLU A 47 -10.26 -12.39 10.77
CA GLU A 47 -10.98 -13.68 10.80
C GLU A 47 -10.79 -14.55 9.54
N LYS A 48 -10.92 -13.93 8.37
CA LYS A 48 -10.81 -14.61 7.06
C LYS A 48 -9.36 -14.93 6.67
N TYR A 49 -8.40 -14.20 7.23
CA TYR A 49 -7.02 -14.18 6.77
C TYR A 49 -6.11 -15.15 7.53
N ARG A 50 -5.12 -15.69 6.82
CA ARG A 50 -4.05 -16.56 7.35
C ARG A 50 -2.94 -15.77 8.06
N GLY A 51 -3.31 -14.64 8.67
CA GLY A 51 -2.44 -13.69 9.35
C GLY A 51 -2.02 -12.52 8.46
N LEU A 52 -1.20 -11.61 9.01
CA LEU A 52 -0.68 -10.47 8.26
C LEU A 52 0.21 -10.92 7.10
N ALA A 53 1.18 -11.78 7.40
CA ALA A 53 2.35 -11.99 6.57
C ALA A 53 2.13 -13.09 5.52
N VAL A 54 2.49 -12.80 4.26
CA VAL A 54 2.55 -13.80 3.19
C VAL A 54 3.40 -15.00 3.63
N GLN A 55 2.95 -16.19 3.25
CA GLN A 55 3.61 -17.48 3.41
C GLN A 55 3.51 -18.21 2.06
N ASP A 56 4.41 -19.16 1.81
CA ASP A 56 4.47 -19.86 0.54
C ASP A 56 3.16 -20.60 0.25
N ASN A 57 2.62 -20.42 -0.97
CA ASN A 57 1.34 -20.96 -1.42
C ASN A 57 0.10 -20.52 -0.62
N VAL A 58 0.17 -19.40 0.12
CA VAL A 58 -0.97 -18.83 0.87
C VAL A 58 -1.21 -17.37 0.49
N GLU A 59 -2.10 -17.16 -0.48
CA GLU A 59 -2.46 -15.81 -0.97
C GLU A 59 -3.43 -15.07 -0.02
N ASP A 60 -4.21 -15.80 0.79
CA ASP A 60 -5.22 -15.30 1.73
C ASP A 60 -4.62 -14.62 2.98
N THR A 61 -3.66 -13.73 2.81
CA THR A 61 -3.01 -12.95 3.86
C THR A 61 -3.24 -11.46 3.64
N VAL A 62 -3.24 -10.68 4.71
CA VAL A 62 -3.49 -9.22 4.62
C VAL A 62 -2.43 -8.54 3.75
N GLU A 63 -1.17 -8.96 3.84
CA GLU A 63 -0.11 -8.50 2.93
C GLU A 63 -0.37 -8.91 1.48
N GLY A 64 -0.80 -10.14 1.20
CA GLY A 64 -1.11 -10.58 -0.17
C GLY A 64 -2.12 -9.64 -0.84
N VAL A 65 -3.23 -9.36 -0.14
CA VAL A 65 -4.27 -8.42 -0.61
C VAL A 65 -3.74 -6.98 -0.73
N LEU A 66 -2.93 -6.51 0.24
CA LEU A 66 -2.33 -5.18 0.20
C LEU A 66 -1.38 -5.00 -0.99
N PHE A 67 -0.51 -5.97 -1.26
CA PHE A 67 0.41 -5.92 -2.40
C PHE A 67 -0.33 -6.00 -3.73
N ALA A 68 -1.37 -6.85 -3.84
CA ALA A 68 -2.24 -6.87 -5.01
C ALA A 68 -2.91 -5.50 -5.25
N ALA A 69 -3.36 -4.81 -4.19
CA ALA A 69 -3.91 -3.46 -4.28
C ALA A 69 -2.86 -2.41 -4.71
N LEU A 70 -1.64 -2.47 -4.18
CA LEU A 70 -0.54 -1.57 -4.50
C LEU A 70 -0.07 -1.70 -5.97
N VAL A 71 0.01 -2.92 -6.49
CA VAL A 71 0.33 -3.19 -7.91
C VAL A 71 -0.83 -2.75 -8.81
N LYS A 72 -2.08 -3.09 -8.47
CA LYS A 72 -3.29 -2.72 -9.22
C LYS A 72 -3.51 -1.21 -9.32
N THR A 73 -2.99 -0.43 -8.38
CA THR A 73 -3.05 1.04 -8.37
C THR A 73 -1.79 1.71 -8.94
N CYS A 74 -0.83 0.89 -9.41
CA CYS A 74 0.47 1.28 -9.94
C CYS A 74 1.28 2.16 -8.97
N LEU A 75 1.19 1.85 -7.67
CA LEU A 75 1.95 2.52 -6.61
C LEU A 75 3.31 1.85 -6.36
N ILE A 76 3.42 0.57 -6.67
CA ILE A 76 4.67 -0.21 -6.72
C ILE A 76 4.69 -1.05 -8.01
N THR A 77 5.87 -1.53 -8.41
CA THR A 77 6.02 -2.55 -9.46
C THR A 77 5.79 -3.95 -8.85
N ASP A 78 6.45 -4.22 -7.74
CA ASP A 78 6.48 -5.50 -7.05
C ASP A 78 6.83 -5.32 -5.56
N ARG A 79 6.81 -6.42 -4.80
CA ARG A 79 7.09 -6.42 -3.36
C ARG A 79 8.57 -6.24 -3.01
N ALA A 80 9.49 -6.77 -3.80
CA ALA A 80 10.93 -6.78 -3.50
C ALA A 80 11.55 -5.39 -3.71
N SER A 81 11.13 -4.64 -4.74
CA SER A 81 11.64 -3.30 -5.04
C SER A 81 11.16 -2.18 -4.10
N CYS A 82 10.13 -2.42 -3.27
CA CYS A 82 9.46 -1.35 -2.51
C CYS A 82 9.97 -1.12 -1.07
N ASN A 83 11.13 -1.68 -0.67
CA ASN A 83 11.74 -1.51 0.67
C ASN A 83 10.75 -1.75 1.85
N TYR A 84 10.00 -2.84 1.78
CA TYR A 84 8.89 -3.07 2.70
C TYR A 84 9.31 -3.50 4.13
N SER A 85 8.83 -2.77 5.13
CA SER A 85 8.91 -3.12 6.55
C SER A 85 7.54 -3.10 7.24
N ARG A 86 7.40 -3.83 8.36
CA ARG A 86 6.13 -3.97 9.11
C ARG A 86 6.34 -3.96 10.62
N CYS A 87 5.44 -3.33 11.36
CA CYS A 87 5.57 -3.14 12.80
C CYS A 87 5.51 -4.44 13.61
N GLY A 88 4.56 -5.32 13.31
CA GLY A 88 4.47 -6.64 13.93
C GLY A 88 3.72 -7.62 13.04
N ARG A 89 4.07 -8.91 13.07
CA ARG A 89 3.24 -9.95 12.45
C ARG A 89 2.02 -10.18 13.35
N THR A 90 0.88 -10.50 12.74
CA THR A 90 -0.30 -11.03 13.42
C THR A 90 -0.58 -12.42 12.88
N ASP A 91 -1.01 -13.32 13.76
CA ASP A 91 -1.34 -14.70 13.41
C ASP A 91 -2.70 -14.83 12.71
N LYS A 92 -3.00 -16.01 12.19
CA LYS A 92 -4.30 -16.35 11.59
C LYS A 92 -5.46 -15.93 12.50
N GLY A 93 -6.44 -15.22 11.94
CA GLY A 93 -7.63 -14.76 12.66
C GLY A 93 -7.45 -13.47 13.48
N VAL A 94 -6.22 -12.98 13.70
CA VAL A 94 -5.96 -11.81 14.54
C VAL A 94 -6.19 -10.51 13.77
N SER A 95 -7.17 -9.72 14.21
CA SER A 95 -7.46 -8.36 13.71
C SER A 95 -6.44 -7.33 14.20
N ALA A 96 -6.34 -6.19 13.51
CA ALA A 96 -5.58 -5.02 13.96
C ALA A 96 -6.30 -3.71 13.63
N LEU A 97 -6.10 -2.67 14.45
CA LEU A 97 -6.61 -1.32 14.21
C LEU A 97 -5.51 -0.38 13.67
N ASP A 98 -4.33 -0.42 14.30
CA ASP A 98 -3.20 0.45 14.00
C ASP A 98 -1.96 -0.35 13.56
N GLN A 99 -2.12 -1.29 12.61
CA GLN A 99 -0.94 -1.92 12.00
C GLN A 99 -0.19 -0.86 11.19
N VAL A 100 1.12 -0.77 11.38
CA VAL A 100 1.97 0.17 10.62
C VAL A 100 2.90 -0.62 9.71
N VAL A 101 2.92 -0.23 8.44
CA VAL A 101 3.91 -0.69 7.45
C VAL A 101 4.61 0.52 6.86
N ALA A 102 5.87 0.37 6.43
CA ALA A 102 6.58 1.41 5.69
C ALA A 102 7.19 0.83 4.43
N LEU A 103 7.15 1.62 3.35
CA LEU A 103 7.51 1.21 2.00
C LEU A 103 7.67 2.43 1.06
N HIS A 104 8.36 2.20 -0.05
CA HIS A 104 8.54 3.16 -1.13
C HIS A 104 7.34 3.11 -2.08
N LEU A 105 6.60 4.22 -2.21
CA LEU A 105 5.50 4.35 -3.17
C LEU A 105 5.79 5.41 -4.24
N ARG A 106 5.21 5.21 -5.43
CA ARG A 106 5.09 6.25 -6.46
C ARG A 106 4.57 7.56 -5.87
N SER A 107 5.15 8.70 -6.27
CA SER A 107 4.75 10.05 -5.90
C SER A 107 4.51 10.92 -7.13
N ASN A 108 3.61 11.91 -7.02
CA ASN A 108 3.51 13.01 -7.98
C ASN A 108 4.49 14.15 -7.68
N LEU A 109 4.99 14.24 -6.45
CA LEU A 109 5.95 15.25 -5.99
C LEU A 109 7.38 14.90 -6.46
N ARG A 110 8.28 15.90 -6.40
CA ARG A 110 9.66 15.77 -6.89
C ARG A 110 10.74 16.21 -5.91
N GLU A 111 10.36 16.82 -4.79
CA GLU A 111 11.25 17.45 -3.81
C GLU A 111 10.76 17.14 -2.38
N GLY A 112 11.69 16.87 -1.47
CA GLY A 112 11.43 16.52 -0.07
C GLY A 112 12.58 15.69 0.52
N VAL A 113 12.63 15.59 1.85
CA VAL A 113 13.66 14.79 2.56
C VAL A 113 13.31 13.31 2.69
N ASP A 114 12.07 12.94 2.34
CA ASP A 114 11.52 11.59 2.37
C ASP A 114 11.62 10.85 1.02
N PHE A 115 12.35 11.41 0.06
CA PHE A 115 12.52 10.80 -1.26
C PHE A 115 13.55 9.68 -1.25
N VAL A 116 13.27 8.65 -2.03
CA VAL A 116 14.25 7.60 -2.32
C VAL A 116 15.34 8.21 -3.21
N PRO A 117 16.63 8.15 -2.83
CA PRO A 117 17.70 8.61 -3.69
C PRO A 117 17.67 7.85 -5.02
N ILE A 118 17.83 8.55 -6.15
CA ILE A 118 18.10 7.85 -7.41
C ILE A 118 19.49 7.23 -7.28
N THR A 119 19.54 5.91 -7.09
CA THR A 119 20.74 5.13 -7.36
C THR A 119 21.10 5.33 -8.84
N ALA A 120 22.36 5.64 -9.14
CA ALA A 120 22.80 6.24 -10.41
C ALA A 120 22.67 5.38 -11.69
N SER A 121 21.84 4.34 -11.68
CA SER A 121 21.37 3.64 -12.87
C SER A 121 20.08 4.30 -13.40
N GLU A 122 20.21 4.90 -14.59
CA GLU A 122 19.15 5.54 -15.41
C GLU A 122 18.68 6.95 -14.99
N PRO A 123 19.01 8.00 -15.78
CA PRO A 123 18.34 9.29 -15.67
C PRO A 123 16.92 9.22 -16.26
N PRO A 124 15.97 10.05 -15.78
CA PRO A 124 14.67 10.14 -16.41
C PRO A 124 14.83 10.71 -17.82
N ALA A 125 14.51 9.90 -18.83
CA ALA A 125 14.49 10.34 -20.22
C ALA A 125 13.40 11.40 -20.44
N LEU A 126 13.76 12.68 -20.29
CA LEU A 126 13.20 13.68 -21.20
C LEU A 126 13.77 13.36 -22.58
N SER A 127 12.90 12.87 -23.47
CA SER A 127 13.22 12.73 -24.87
C SER A 127 13.43 14.11 -25.48
N SER A 128 14.69 14.50 -25.66
CA SER A 128 15.08 15.56 -26.59
C SER A 128 14.49 15.20 -27.96
N ALA A 129 13.55 16.00 -28.44
CA ALA A 129 12.92 15.76 -29.73
C ALA A 129 13.92 16.06 -30.86
N GLU A 130 14.23 15.01 -31.62
CA GLU A 130 14.52 15.01 -33.06
C GLU A 130 15.25 16.25 -33.62
N ILE A 131 16.58 16.14 -33.75
CA ILE A 131 17.31 16.81 -34.83
C ILE A 131 17.79 15.72 -35.79
N ALA A 132 17.15 15.63 -36.95
CA ALA A 132 17.63 14.83 -38.07
C ALA A 132 18.56 15.71 -38.93
N GLU A 133 19.87 15.47 -38.85
CA GLU A 133 20.82 16.10 -39.77
C GLU A 133 21.07 15.23 -41.01
N THR A 134 20.52 15.66 -42.14
CA THR A 134 21.04 15.36 -43.47
C THR A 134 21.82 16.56 -43.98
N GLY A 135 23.16 16.50 -44.00
CA GLY A 135 23.98 17.43 -44.80
C GLY A 135 23.88 17.11 -46.31
N VAL A 136 24.46 17.83 -47.29
CA VAL A 136 25.51 18.88 -47.44
C VAL A 136 25.29 19.48 -48.88
N PRO A 137 25.62 20.74 -49.32
CA PRO A 137 26.62 21.73 -48.83
C PRO A 137 26.20 23.23 -48.71
N ALA A 138 27.11 24.01 -48.09
CA ALA A 138 27.61 25.36 -48.39
C ALA A 138 26.79 26.42 -49.18
N GLY A 139 26.63 27.59 -48.54
CA GLY A 139 26.38 28.90 -49.18
C GLY A 139 26.77 30.05 -48.23
N ILE A 140 27.72 30.90 -48.64
CA ILE A 140 28.26 31.99 -47.81
C ILE A 140 27.36 33.23 -47.97
N HIS A 141 26.75 33.76 -46.90
CA HIS A 141 26.43 35.19 -46.76
C HIS A 141 26.22 35.57 -45.28
N SER A 142 26.71 36.74 -44.90
CA SER A 142 26.61 37.32 -43.55
C SER A 142 25.26 38.02 -43.32
N ALA A 143 24.59 37.69 -42.22
CA ALA A 143 23.43 38.43 -41.70
C ALA A 143 23.41 38.37 -40.15
N ASP A 144 22.81 39.38 -39.53
CA ASP A 144 22.83 39.62 -38.08
C ASP A 144 22.20 38.49 -37.23
N PRO A 145 22.62 38.31 -35.96
CA PRO A 145 22.03 37.30 -35.08
C PRO A 145 20.55 37.62 -34.78
N PRO A 146 19.62 36.67 -34.98
CA PRO A 146 18.22 36.90 -34.68
C PRO A 146 18.00 37.04 -33.17
N SER A 147 17.15 38.00 -32.79
CA SER A 147 16.75 38.20 -31.39
C SER A 147 16.04 36.97 -30.84
N LEU A 148 16.58 36.43 -29.74
CA LEU A 148 15.97 35.34 -28.99
C LEU A 148 14.54 35.73 -28.57
N PRO A 149 13.51 34.88 -28.78
CA PRO A 149 12.19 35.13 -28.24
C PRO A 149 12.25 35.10 -26.70
N PRO A 150 11.41 35.87 -26.00
CA PRO A 150 11.36 35.85 -24.54
C PRO A 150 11.01 34.43 -24.07
N ALA A 151 11.78 33.91 -23.13
CA ALA A 151 11.62 32.55 -22.62
C ALA A 151 10.18 32.35 -22.11
N ALA A 152 9.39 31.57 -22.84
CA ALA A 152 8.05 31.22 -22.45
C ALA A 152 8.12 30.39 -21.16
N THR A 153 7.81 31.03 -20.03
CA THR A 153 7.79 30.39 -18.71
C THR A 153 6.79 29.24 -18.74
N LEU A 154 7.30 28.01 -18.88
CA LEU A 154 6.52 26.79 -18.76
C LEU A 154 5.96 26.72 -17.34
N GLN A 155 4.73 27.20 -17.16
CA GLN A 155 3.95 27.01 -15.96
C GLN A 155 3.62 25.52 -15.82
N GLN A 156 4.56 24.74 -15.31
CA GLN A 156 4.34 23.35 -14.95
C GLN A 156 3.27 23.31 -13.85
N SER A 157 2.08 22.83 -14.20
CA SER A 157 1.00 22.65 -13.26
C SER A 157 1.44 21.69 -12.15
N VAL A 158 1.59 22.22 -10.95
CA VAL A 158 1.96 21.43 -9.77
C VAL A 158 0.83 20.43 -9.51
N LYS A 159 1.07 19.16 -9.84
CA LYS A 159 0.11 18.10 -9.51
C LYS A 159 0.12 17.89 -8.00
N PRO A 160 -1.06 17.86 -7.34
CA PRO A 160 -1.13 17.48 -5.94
C PRO A 160 -0.64 16.04 -5.75
N GLU A 161 -0.22 15.72 -4.53
CA GLU A 161 0.17 14.36 -4.20
C GLU A 161 -1.00 13.37 -4.35
N ILE A 162 -0.67 12.10 -4.57
CA ILE A 162 -1.61 11.00 -4.61
C ILE A 162 -2.30 10.84 -3.24
N ASP A 163 -3.62 10.85 -3.22
CA ASP A 163 -4.39 10.36 -2.08
C ASP A 163 -4.25 8.83 -1.98
N TYR A 164 -3.21 8.36 -1.29
CA TYR A 164 -2.94 6.94 -1.09
C TYR A 164 -4.09 6.22 -0.37
N VAL A 165 -4.76 6.89 0.57
CA VAL A 165 -5.86 6.34 1.36
C VAL A 165 -7.05 6.03 0.46
N GLN A 166 -7.55 7.02 -0.29
CA GLN A 166 -8.68 6.81 -1.20
C GLN A 166 -8.30 5.89 -2.37
N THR A 167 -7.08 5.99 -2.89
CA THR A 167 -6.58 5.15 -3.99
C THR A 167 -6.58 3.67 -3.62
N LEU A 168 -6.06 3.33 -2.44
CA LEU A 168 -6.02 1.94 -1.96
C LEU A 168 -7.39 1.45 -1.48
N ASN A 169 -8.13 2.24 -0.69
CA ASN A 169 -9.44 1.83 -0.17
C ASN A 169 -10.49 1.60 -1.28
N ARG A 170 -10.32 2.19 -2.46
CA ARG A 170 -11.16 1.92 -3.65
C ARG A 170 -10.98 0.51 -4.22
N VAL A 171 -9.85 -0.15 -3.97
CA VAL A 171 -9.54 -1.50 -4.48
C VAL A 171 -9.39 -2.57 -3.41
N LEU A 172 -9.23 -2.18 -2.13
CA LEU A 172 -9.17 -3.08 -0.98
C LEU A 172 -10.56 -3.57 -0.55
N PRO A 173 -10.71 -4.83 -0.13
CA PRO A 173 -11.98 -5.36 0.39
C PRO A 173 -12.38 -4.66 1.70
N HIS A 174 -13.66 -4.69 2.06
CA HIS A 174 -14.21 -3.87 3.15
C HIS A 174 -13.61 -4.16 4.54
N ASP A 175 -13.01 -5.33 4.72
CA ASP A 175 -12.33 -5.81 5.92
C ASP A 175 -10.82 -5.47 5.97
N ILE A 176 -10.29 -4.72 5.00
CA ILE A 176 -8.95 -4.09 5.05
C ILE A 176 -9.06 -2.61 4.69
N ARG A 177 -8.57 -1.72 5.54
CA ARG A 177 -8.63 -0.27 5.33
C ARG A 177 -7.33 0.43 5.68
N VAL A 178 -6.81 1.23 4.75
CA VAL A 178 -5.79 2.24 5.05
C VAL A 178 -6.49 3.41 5.75
N LEU A 179 -6.05 3.74 6.98
CA LEU A 179 -6.63 4.79 7.81
C LEU A 179 -5.92 6.13 7.64
N ALA A 180 -4.60 6.10 7.44
CA ALA A 180 -3.75 7.28 7.32
C ALA A 180 -2.42 6.92 6.65
N TRP A 181 -1.69 7.94 6.22
CA TRP A 181 -0.31 7.82 5.76
C TRP A 181 0.52 9.04 6.20
N ALA A 182 1.84 8.90 6.24
CA ALA A 182 2.76 10.02 6.45
C ALA A 182 4.10 9.78 5.75
N PRO A 183 4.80 10.83 5.28
CA PRO A 183 6.23 10.73 4.94
C PRO A 183 7.05 10.26 6.13
N VAL A 184 8.14 9.54 5.86
CA VAL A 184 9.11 9.12 6.88
C VAL A 184 10.54 9.33 6.38
N ALA A 185 11.50 9.38 7.31
CA ALA A 185 12.91 9.47 6.98
C ALA A 185 13.40 8.24 6.20
N ALA A 186 14.47 8.39 5.42
CA ALA A 186 15.01 7.32 4.57
C ALA A 186 15.43 6.06 5.36
N ASP A 187 15.83 6.21 6.63
CA ASP A 187 16.26 5.16 7.55
C ASP A 187 15.12 4.58 8.42
N PHE A 188 13.89 5.13 8.32
CA PHE A 188 12.77 4.67 9.12
C PHE A 188 12.42 3.20 8.82
N SER A 189 12.17 2.42 9.88
CA SER A 189 11.64 1.07 9.73
C SER A 189 10.45 0.88 10.64
N ALA A 190 9.29 0.52 10.08
CA ALA A 190 8.11 0.23 10.87
C ALA A 190 8.40 -0.86 11.93
N ARG A 191 9.34 -1.77 11.67
CA ARG A 191 9.78 -2.81 12.62
C ARG A 191 10.69 -2.29 13.72
N PHE A 192 11.76 -1.59 13.35
CA PHE A 192 12.89 -1.26 14.24
C PHE A 192 12.77 0.11 14.90
N SER A 193 12.13 1.09 14.26
CA SER A 193 11.77 2.37 14.85
C SER A 193 10.57 2.26 15.83
N CYS A 194 9.92 1.10 15.90
CA CYS A 194 8.81 0.83 16.80
C CYS A 194 9.27 0.55 18.24
N ILE A 195 8.93 1.45 19.16
CA ILE A 195 9.28 1.41 20.59
C ILE A 195 8.37 0.54 21.46
N GLY A 196 7.28 -0.01 20.93
CA GLY A 196 6.28 -0.77 21.70
C GLY A 196 5.02 -1.11 20.89
N ARG A 197 4.27 -2.14 21.32
CA ARG A 197 2.99 -2.53 20.72
C ARG A 197 1.96 -2.75 21.83
N THR A 198 0.70 -2.38 21.59
CA THR A 198 -0.42 -2.60 22.50
C THR A 198 -1.39 -3.59 21.87
N TYR A 199 -1.86 -4.56 22.65
CA TYR A 199 -2.84 -5.57 22.22
C TYR A 199 -4.04 -5.56 23.16
N LYS A 200 -5.26 -5.64 22.61
CA LYS A 200 -6.50 -5.77 23.38
C LYS A 200 -7.14 -7.12 23.06
N TYR A 201 -7.36 -7.92 24.10
CA TYR A 201 -7.98 -9.25 23.99
C TYR A 201 -9.39 -9.20 24.54
N PHE A 202 -10.35 -9.72 23.77
CA PHE A 202 -11.75 -9.85 24.16
C PHE A 202 -12.09 -11.34 24.33
N PHE A 203 -12.71 -11.69 25.45
CA PHE A 203 -13.11 -13.07 25.75
C PHE A 203 -14.30 -13.08 26.70
N GLY A 204 -15.16 -14.11 26.58
CA GLY A 204 -16.31 -14.25 27.48
C GLY A 204 -15.87 -14.60 28.91
N LYS A 205 -16.34 -13.83 29.89
CA LYS A 205 -15.99 -13.98 31.33
C LYS A 205 -16.21 -15.40 31.86
N ARG A 206 -17.33 -16.05 31.51
CA ARG A 206 -17.72 -17.39 32.01
C ARG A 206 -17.56 -17.46 33.56
N ASN A 207 -16.85 -18.46 34.06
CA ASN A 207 -16.51 -18.66 35.47
C ASN A 207 -15.13 -18.07 35.88
N LEU A 208 -14.52 -17.21 35.05
CA LEU A 208 -13.22 -16.63 35.35
C LEU A 208 -13.32 -15.58 36.48
N CYS A 209 -12.45 -15.74 37.48
CA CYS A 209 -12.33 -14.81 38.60
C CYS A 209 -11.46 -13.61 38.21
N VAL A 210 -12.10 -12.50 37.86
CA VAL A 210 -11.46 -11.24 37.41
C VAL A 210 -10.36 -10.78 38.36
N GLU A 211 -10.59 -10.80 39.68
CA GLU A 211 -9.61 -10.38 40.69
C GLU A 211 -8.33 -11.24 40.64
N ARG A 212 -8.46 -12.57 40.53
CA ARG A 212 -7.33 -13.49 40.37
C ARG A 212 -6.59 -13.26 39.06
N MET A 213 -7.31 -12.99 37.96
CA MET A 213 -6.69 -12.66 36.69
C MET A 213 -5.93 -11.33 36.75
N GLN A 214 -6.48 -10.30 37.39
CA GLN A 214 -5.81 -9.02 37.63
C GLN A 214 -4.55 -9.18 38.51
N ARG A 215 -4.60 -10.04 39.53
CA ARG A 215 -3.41 -10.39 40.34
C ARG A 215 -2.34 -11.09 39.50
N GLY A 216 -2.73 -12.00 38.61
CA GLY A 216 -1.81 -12.65 37.66
C GLY A 216 -1.21 -11.65 36.67
N ALA A 217 -2.04 -10.79 36.07
CA ALA A 217 -1.61 -9.74 35.14
C ALA A 217 -0.55 -8.80 35.75
N ARG A 218 -0.72 -8.38 37.01
CA ARG A 218 0.26 -7.54 37.72
C ARG A 218 1.64 -8.22 37.86
N ALA A 219 1.69 -9.55 37.98
CA ALA A 219 2.95 -10.29 38.05
C ALA A 219 3.69 -10.39 36.70
N LEU A 220 3.02 -10.09 35.57
CA LEU A 220 3.65 -10.06 34.25
C LEU A 220 4.28 -8.69 33.92
N VAL A 221 3.93 -7.63 34.65
CA VAL A 221 4.45 -6.27 34.43
C VAL A 221 5.93 -6.17 34.83
N GLY A 222 6.73 -5.45 34.04
CA GLY A 222 8.18 -5.34 34.20
C GLY A 222 8.97 -6.17 33.17
N GLN A 223 10.27 -6.35 33.42
CA GLN A 223 11.15 -7.17 32.58
C GLN A 223 11.26 -8.59 33.12
N HIS A 224 10.87 -9.58 32.31
CA HIS A 224 10.91 -11.00 32.68
C HIS A 224 11.37 -11.86 31.49
N ASP A 225 11.81 -13.08 31.77
CA ASP A 225 12.02 -14.11 30.74
C ASP A 225 10.67 -14.80 30.42
N PHE A 226 10.18 -14.59 29.20
CA PHE A 226 8.89 -15.10 28.75
C PHE A 226 9.00 -16.41 27.93
N ARG A 227 10.09 -17.19 28.04
CA ARG A 227 10.30 -18.40 27.22
C ARG A 227 9.12 -19.39 27.25
N ASN A 228 8.46 -19.53 28.40
CA ASN A 228 7.32 -20.43 28.59
C ASN A 228 6.02 -19.94 27.89
N PHE A 229 5.99 -18.69 27.44
CA PHE A 229 4.90 -18.08 26.66
C PHE A 229 5.24 -17.96 25.18
N CYS A 230 6.45 -18.37 24.76
CA CYS A 230 6.86 -18.40 23.36
C CYS A 230 6.66 -19.79 22.76
N LYS A 231 6.20 -19.86 21.51
CA LYS A 231 6.43 -21.05 20.69
C LYS A 231 7.94 -21.21 20.53
N MET A 232 8.50 -22.30 21.03
CA MET A 232 9.95 -22.54 20.94
C MET A 232 10.40 -22.69 19.49
N ASP A 233 11.14 -21.69 19.02
CA ASP A 233 11.91 -21.72 17.78
C ASP A 233 13.37 -21.45 18.16
N VAL A 234 14.06 -22.52 18.54
CA VAL A 234 15.44 -22.48 19.05
C VAL A 234 16.48 -22.14 17.98
N VAL A 235 16.09 -22.14 16.70
CA VAL A 235 16.97 -21.78 15.58
C VAL A 235 16.99 -20.25 15.40
N HIS A 236 15.85 -19.59 15.60
CA HIS A 236 15.70 -18.17 15.28
C HIS A 236 15.51 -17.23 16.49
N VAL A 237 15.30 -17.76 17.70
CA VAL A 237 15.10 -16.95 18.91
C VAL A 237 15.97 -17.44 20.07
N SER A 238 17.00 -16.65 20.41
CA SER A 238 17.86 -16.86 21.59
C SER A 238 17.51 -15.95 22.78
N ASN A 239 16.82 -14.83 22.54
CA ASN A 239 16.45 -13.87 23.58
C ASN A 239 14.93 -13.90 23.86
N PHE A 240 14.57 -14.30 25.08
CA PHE A 240 13.20 -14.41 25.58
C PHE A 240 12.81 -13.32 26.59
N VAL A 241 13.74 -12.42 26.94
CA VAL A 241 13.46 -11.31 27.86
C VAL A 241 12.60 -10.25 27.17
N ARG A 242 11.48 -9.88 27.79
CA ARG A 242 10.57 -8.83 27.30
C ARG A 242 10.16 -7.91 28.44
N GLU A 243 9.85 -6.67 28.10
CA GLU A 243 9.26 -5.69 29.02
C GLU A 243 7.75 -5.57 28.75
N VAL A 244 6.94 -5.84 29.77
CA VAL A 244 5.51 -5.50 29.78
C VAL A 244 5.35 -4.20 30.54
N ARG A 245 5.16 -3.09 29.81
CA ARG A 245 4.99 -1.75 30.40
C ARG A 245 3.71 -1.60 31.21
N SER A 246 2.63 -2.24 30.76
CA SER A 246 1.33 -2.22 31.42
C SER A 246 0.52 -3.45 31.03
N PHE A 247 -0.31 -3.93 31.95
CA PHE A 247 -1.32 -4.95 31.70
C PHE A 247 -2.56 -4.61 32.51
N THR A 248 -3.64 -4.20 31.84
CA THR A 248 -4.96 -4.00 32.45
C THR A 248 -5.90 -5.14 32.08
N LEU A 249 -6.84 -5.44 32.97
CA LEU A 249 -7.90 -6.42 32.73
C LEU A 249 -9.17 -5.92 33.40
N GLU A 250 -10.15 -5.60 32.58
CA GLU A 250 -11.38 -4.92 32.95
C GLU A 250 -12.57 -5.69 32.39
N PRO A 251 -13.70 -5.82 33.12
CA PRO A 251 -14.96 -6.22 32.53
C PRO A 251 -15.38 -5.20 31.47
N CYS A 252 -15.70 -5.66 30.25
CA CYS A 252 -16.34 -4.81 29.26
C CYS A 252 -17.84 -4.76 29.58
N SER A 253 -18.39 -3.56 29.80
CA SER A 253 -19.83 -3.35 29.61
C SER A 253 -20.14 -3.33 28.10
N LEU A 254 -21.42 -3.36 27.73
CA LEU A 254 -21.85 -3.10 26.34
C LEU A 254 -22.32 -1.65 26.14
N ASP A 255 -22.17 -0.82 27.18
CA ASP A 255 -22.75 0.52 27.32
C ASP A 255 -21.68 1.63 27.33
N ASP A 256 -20.41 1.28 27.08
CA ASP A 256 -19.22 2.16 26.97
C ASP A 256 -18.66 2.24 25.52
#